data_AF-W5J8D7-F1
#
_entry.id   AF-W5J8D7-F1
#
_cell.length_a   1.000
_cell.length_b   1.000
_cell.length_c   1.000
_cell.angle_alpha   90.00
_cell.angle_beta   90.00
_cell.angle_gamma   90.00
#
_symmetry.space_group_name_H-M   'P 1'
#
loop_
_entity.id
_entity.type
_entity.pdbx_description
1 polymer ?
#
loop_
_entity_poly.entity_id
_entity_poly.type
_entity_poly.pdbx_seq_one_letter_code
_entity_poly.pdbx_strand_id
1 'polypeptide(L)'
;MAELELFTQFIEQNRSTNRQIQRAFPGLTQERFAEICSLPGAPEAAQQSIATSVSALRSGTNEEPNGTALEDIFNGVIAHLESFTSLEQYVWLVRMVVAAELIRRLPQRTTNVRRKLRWKVESIPLDKFSHSPACIHLVTKALVEDIPLEGLNLEHAIDQLSVSLSQLQRYVAVALVFVGLDAILKPQPKVDEPYQVHTVDTFLGYLEVLNLRNLSIQRNDLQSLYNLLRLLGLYQNMVIMRAYDKDELEREHKQYAESFRVRPEQRNIFWEWLKKSSALVTCINSDDPVDNLILADLFEIDMLPLFDDIIEDTS
;
A
#
# COMPACT_ATOMS: atom_id res chain seq x y z
N MET A 1 4.82 27.16 31.99
CA MET A 1 5.29 25.90 32.63
C MET A 1 4.67 24.71 31.90
N ALA A 2 3.34 24.55 31.87
CA ALA A 2 2.67 23.45 31.13
C ALA A 2 2.95 23.39 29.60
N GLU A 3 3.06 24.53 28.92
CA GLU A 3 3.42 24.57 27.49
C GLU A 3 4.88 24.17 27.22
N LEU A 4 5.77 24.42 28.19
CA LEU A 4 7.18 24.06 28.09
C LEU A 4 7.38 22.56 28.32
N GLU A 5 6.58 21.96 29.20
CA GLU A 5 6.54 20.50 29.40
C GLU A 5 5.94 19.77 28.19
N LEU A 6 4.89 20.30 27.56
CA LEU A 6 4.35 19.76 26.28
C LEU A 6 5.37 19.87 25.14
N PHE A 7 6.11 20.98 25.06
CA PHE A 7 7.16 21.16 24.06
C PHE A 7 8.37 20.24 24.32
N THR A 8 8.69 19.99 25.58
CA THR A 8 9.80 19.10 25.97
C THR A 8 9.41 17.63 25.75
N GLN A 9 8.16 17.24 26.05
CA GLN A 9 7.62 15.93 25.68
C GLN A 9 7.54 15.72 24.17
N PHE A 10 7.19 16.76 23.40
CA PHE A 10 7.26 16.71 21.93
C PHE A 10 8.70 16.52 21.44
N ILE A 11 9.68 17.22 22.02
CA ILE A 11 11.11 17.05 21.68
C ILE A 11 11.63 15.67 22.09
N GLU A 12 11.20 15.13 23.23
CA GLU A 12 11.62 13.81 23.71
C GLU A 12 10.95 12.66 22.94
N GLN A 13 9.68 12.80 22.53
CA GLN A 13 9.00 11.86 21.63
C GLN A 13 9.63 11.86 20.23
N ASN A 14 10.13 13.01 19.77
CA ASN A 14 10.82 13.13 18.48
C ASN A 14 12.35 12.91 18.56
N ARG A 15 12.89 12.58 19.73
CA ARG A 15 14.33 12.27 19.89
C ARG A 15 14.71 10.87 19.36
N SER A 16 13.74 10.00 19.12
CA SER A 16 13.92 8.73 18.40
C SER A 16 13.74 8.88 16.89
N THR A 17 14.07 10.04 16.34
CA THR A 17 13.93 10.34 14.90
C THR A 17 14.89 9.46 14.11
N ASN A 18 14.34 8.63 13.23
CA ASN A 18 15.13 7.87 12.27
C ASN A 18 15.71 8.88 11.27
N ARG A 19 16.97 9.26 11.50
CA ARG A 19 17.70 10.19 10.63
C ARG A 19 18.17 9.55 9.32
N GLN A 20 17.83 8.28 9.11
CA GLN A 20 18.18 7.54 7.91
C GLN A 20 16.95 6.93 7.26
N ILE A 21 16.89 7.02 5.94
CA ILE A 21 15.86 6.35 5.15
C ILE A 21 16.20 4.85 5.09
N GLN A 22 15.36 4.03 5.68
CA GLN A 22 15.38 2.58 5.52
C GLN A 22 15.12 2.23 4.07
N ARG A 23 16.05 1.48 3.46
CA ARG A 23 16.01 1.14 2.03
C ARG A 23 15.52 -0.28 1.77
N ALA A 24 15.49 -1.12 2.80
CA ALA A 24 15.07 -2.51 2.69
C ALA A 24 13.72 -2.68 3.39
N PHE A 25 12.71 -3.13 2.64
CA PHE A 25 11.42 -3.44 3.26
C PHE A 25 11.61 -4.56 4.30
N PRO A 26 11.01 -4.46 5.50
CA PRO A 26 11.18 -5.45 6.56
C PRO A 26 10.75 -6.84 6.10
N GLY A 27 9.64 -6.91 5.36
CA GLY A 27 9.00 -8.14 4.95
C GLY A 27 8.33 -8.87 6.09
N LEU A 28 7.81 -10.07 5.80
CA LEU A 28 7.21 -10.96 6.79
C LEU A 28 8.11 -12.17 7.05
N THR A 29 8.13 -12.60 8.30
CA THR A 29 8.70 -13.90 8.69
C THR A 29 7.80 -15.04 8.21
N GLN A 30 8.38 -16.23 8.08
CA GLN A 30 7.62 -17.44 7.73
C GLN A 30 6.60 -17.80 8.80
N GLU A 31 6.96 -17.60 10.07
CA GLU A 31 6.06 -17.78 11.20
C GLU A 31 4.84 -16.86 11.09
N ARG A 32 5.06 -15.57 10.82
CA ARG A 32 3.94 -14.63 10.65
C ARG A 32 3.07 -14.96 9.44
N PHE A 33 3.69 -15.40 8.34
CA PHE A 33 2.94 -15.90 7.19
C PHE A 33 2.08 -17.13 7.55
N ALA A 34 2.62 -18.06 8.33
CA ALA A 34 1.90 -19.24 8.79
C ALA A 34 0.75 -18.91 9.76
N GLU A 35 0.90 -17.89 10.60
CA GLU A 35 -0.19 -17.34 11.41
C GLU A 35 -1.33 -16.83 10.54
N ILE A 36 -1.02 -16.03 9.51
CA ILE A 36 -2.01 -15.50 8.55
C ILE A 36 -2.73 -16.64 7.82
N CYS A 37 -2.00 -17.67 7.39
CA CYS A 37 -2.58 -18.86 6.77
C CYS A 37 -3.50 -19.66 7.71
N SER A 38 -3.43 -19.42 9.02
CA SER A 38 -4.25 -20.11 10.02
C SER A 38 -5.46 -19.29 10.48
N LEU A 39 -5.60 -18.06 9.99
CA LEU A 39 -6.78 -17.24 10.25
C LEU A 39 -8.04 -17.88 9.66
N PRO A 40 -9.22 -17.65 10.26
CA PRO A 40 -10.48 -18.15 9.72
C PRO A 40 -10.79 -17.55 8.34
N GLY A 41 -11.50 -18.33 7.53
CA GLY A 41 -12.01 -17.92 6.23
C GLY A 41 -11.62 -18.86 5.09
N ALA A 42 -10.61 -19.71 5.23
CA ALA A 42 -10.29 -20.72 4.21
C ALA A 42 -11.36 -21.83 4.15
N PRO A 43 -11.71 -22.36 2.96
CA PRO A 43 -12.47 -23.61 2.85
C PRO A 43 -11.75 -24.76 3.55
N GLU A 44 -12.52 -25.66 4.18
CA GLU A 44 -11.96 -26.76 4.97
C GLU A 44 -10.98 -27.63 4.15
N ALA A 45 -11.31 -27.93 2.89
CA ALA A 45 -10.45 -28.72 2.01
C ALA A 45 -9.09 -28.04 1.76
N ALA A 46 -9.09 -26.72 1.50
CA ALA A 46 -7.86 -25.96 1.34
C ALA A 46 -7.05 -25.92 2.64
N GLN A 47 -7.72 -25.73 3.77
CA GLN A 47 -7.08 -25.66 5.08
C GLN A 47 -6.44 -26.99 5.49
N GLN A 48 -7.13 -28.11 5.25
CA GLN A 48 -6.58 -29.45 5.45
C GLN A 48 -5.37 -29.71 4.53
N SER A 49 -5.45 -29.29 3.26
CA SER A 49 -4.36 -29.47 2.29
C SER A 49 -3.07 -28.73 2.69
N ILE A 50 -3.16 -27.60 3.39
CA ILE A 50 -1.98 -26.80 3.75
C ILE A 50 -1.51 -27.00 5.20
N ALA A 51 -2.30 -27.68 6.04
CA ALA A 51 -2.09 -27.75 7.50
C ALA A 51 -0.69 -28.26 7.90
N THR A 52 -0.20 -29.32 7.26
CA THR A 52 1.12 -29.89 7.54
C THR A 52 2.24 -28.91 7.21
N SER A 53 2.16 -28.24 6.06
CA SER A 53 3.18 -27.29 5.61
C SER A 53 3.13 -25.99 6.43
N VAL A 54 1.95 -25.53 6.82
CA VAL A 54 1.78 -24.40 7.76
C VAL A 54 2.42 -24.74 9.11
N SER A 55 2.21 -25.96 9.61
CA SER A 55 2.84 -26.42 10.86
C SER A 55 4.36 -26.48 10.73
N ALA A 56 4.88 -26.95 9.59
CA ALA A 56 6.31 -26.99 9.31
C ALA A 56 6.95 -25.59 9.30
N LEU A 57 6.27 -24.58 8.75
CA LEU A 57 6.73 -23.19 8.76
C LEU A 57 6.80 -22.60 10.18
N ARG A 58 5.87 -22.97 11.07
CA ARG A 58 5.89 -22.54 12.48
C ARG A 58 7.03 -23.15 13.28
N SER A 59 7.41 -24.39 12.95
CA SER A 59 8.49 -25.11 13.62
C SER A 59 9.89 -24.88 13.01
N GLY A 60 9.96 -24.21 11.86
CA GLY A 60 11.20 -23.98 11.12
C GLY A 60 12.09 -22.90 11.74
N THR A 61 13.39 -22.94 11.46
CA THR A 61 14.30 -21.85 11.80
C THR A 61 14.09 -20.67 10.85
N ASN A 62 14.02 -19.45 11.39
CA ASN A 62 13.77 -18.23 10.62
C ASN A 62 14.94 -17.79 9.70
N GLU A 63 16.03 -18.56 9.63
CA GLU A 63 17.27 -18.16 8.94
C GLU A 63 17.18 -18.28 7.41
N GLU A 64 16.44 -19.27 6.88
CA GLU A 64 16.20 -19.42 5.43
C GLU A 64 14.73 -19.75 5.12
N PRO A 65 14.14 -19.18 4.04
CA PRO A 65 12.81 -19.53 3.60
C PRO A 65 12.72 -21.02 3.26
N ASN A 66 11.86 -21.74 3.98
CA ASN A 66 11.50 -23.12 3.67
C ASN A 66 10.64 -23.15 2.40
N GLY A 67 11.32 -23.04 1.26
CA GLY A 67 10.71 -22.93 -0.07
C GLY A 67 9.76 -24.08 -0.37
N THR A 68 10.08 -25.30 0.09
CA THR A 68 9.22 -26.47 -0.09
C THR A 68 7.88 -26.30 0.62
N ALA A 69 7.90 -25.94 1.91
CA ALA A 69 6.66 -25.74 2.66
C ALA A 69 5.81 -24.59 2.10
N LEU A 70 6.45 -23.50 1.65
CA LEU A 70 5.76 -22.40 0.98
C LEU A 70 5.14 -22.83 -0.36
N GLU A 71 5.88 -23.57 -1.18
CA GLU A 71 5.37 -24.13 -2.43
C GLU A 71 4.17 -25.05 -2.20
N ASP A 72 4.23 -25.91 -1.19
CA ASP A 72 3.14 -26.81 -0.84
C ASP A 72 1.89 -26.05 -0.39
N ILE A 73 2.05 -24.99 0.40
CA ILE A 73 0.93 -24.10 0.78
C ILE A 73 0.31 -23.46 -0.48
N PHE A 74 1.14 -22.87 -1.33
CA PHE A 74 0.64 -22.19 -2.53
C PHE A 74 -0.05 -23.17 -3.49
N ASN A 75 0.53 -24.36 -3.71
CA ASN A 75 -0.05 -25.38 -4.57
C ASN A 75 -1.32 -25.98 -3.96
N GLY A 76 -1.37 -26.20 -2.64
CA GLY A 76 -2.56 -26.67 -1.93
C GLY A 76 -3.72 -25.69 -2.10
N VAL A 77 -3.46 -24.38 -1.93
CA VAL A 77 -4.50 -23.36 -2.20
C VAL A 77 -4.90 -23.36 -3.67
N ILE A 78 -3.94 -23.38 -4.61
CA ILE A 78 -4.23 -23.41 -6.06
C ILE A 78 -5.12 -24.61 -6.43
N ALA A 79 -4.87 -25.79 -5.86
CA ALA A 79 -5.62 -27.01 -6.13
C ALA A 79 -7.09 -26.92 -5.69
N HIS A 80 -7.39 -26.07 -4.71
CA HIS A 80 -8.72 -25.93 -4.12
C HIS A 80 -9.39 -24.59 -4.43
N LEU A 81 -8.88 -23.80 -5.38
CA LEU A 81 -9.42 -22.47 -5.69
C LEU A 81 -10.92 -22.46 -6.03
N GLU A 82 -11.42 -23.52 -6.67
CA GLU A 82 -12.85 -23.65 -7.02
C GLU A 82 -13.76 -23.71 -5.78
N SER A 83 -13.23 -24.07 -4.61
CA SER A 83 -13.97 -24.09 -3.35
C SER A 83 -14.14 -22.71 -2.70
N PHE A 84 -13.42 -21.69 -3.18
CA PHE A 84 -13.51 -20.31 -2.69
C PHE A 84 -14.67 -19.59 -3.39
N THR A 85 -15.86 -19.70 -2.80
CA THR A 85 -17.14 -19.20 -3.35
C THR A 85 -17.74 -18.04 -2.58
N SER A 86 -17.27 -17.77 -1.35
CA SER A 86 -17.77 -16.69 -0.50
C SER A 86 -16.83 -15.48 -0.44
N LEU A 87 -17.38 -14.33 -0.04
CA LEU A 87 -16.59 -13.12 0.18
C LEU A 87 -15.54 -13.29 1.30
N GLU A 88 -15.90 -13.97 2.39
CA GLU A 88 -14.97 -14.26 3.50
C GLU A 88 -13.78 -15.08 3.03
N GLN A 89 -14.03 -16.09 2.19
CA GLN A 89 -13.00 -16.91 1.55
C GLN A 89 -12.12 -16.09 0.62
N TYR A 90 -12.70 -15.15 -0.13
CA TYR A 90 -11.94 -14.23 -0.95
C TYR A 90 -11.06 -13.27 -0.11
N VAL A 91 -11.59 -12.72 0.98
CA VAL A 91 -10.82 -11.89 1.92
C VAL A 91 -9.63 -12.66 2.49
N TRP A 92 -9.82 -13.94 2.83
CA TRP A 92 -8.72 -14.82 3.24
C TRP A 92 -7.67 -14.99 2.13
N LEU A 93 -8.07 -15.22 0.88
CA LEU A 93 -7.13 -15.32 -0.25
C LEU A 93 -6.31 -14.06 -0.44
N VAL A 94 -6.93 -12.89 -0.39
CA VAL A 94 -6.21 -11.62 -0.56
C VAL A 94 -5.21 -11.40 0.57
N ARG A 95 -5.60 -11.67 1.83
CA ARG A 95 -4.66 -11.62 2.97
C ARG A 95 -3.46 -12.54 2.76
N MET A 96 -3.71 -13.79 2.36
CA MET A 96 -2.66 -14.76 2.12
C MET A 96 -1.73 -14.33 0.99
N VAL A 97 -2.28 -13.85 -0.14
CA VAL A 97 -1.48 -13.37 -1.28
C VAL A 97 -0.64 -12.16 -0.91
N VAL A 98 -1.21 -11.14 -0.26
CA VAL A 98 -0.45 -9.96 0.19
C VAL A 98 0.66 -10.38 1.17
N ALA A 99 0.36 -11.27 2.11
CA ALA A 99 1.35 -11.78 3.05
C ALA A 99 2.48 -12.56 2.34
N ALA A 100 2.14 -13.37 1.34
CA ALA A 100 3.12 -14.13 0.55
C ALA A 100 4.06 -13.22 -0.25
N GLU A 101 3.56 -12.10 -0.78
CA GLU A 101 4.38 -11.12 -1.49
C GLU A 101 5.38 -10.42 -0.56
N LEU A 102 5.01 -10.21 0.70
CA LEU A 102 5.90 -9.64 1.72
C LEU A 102 6.99 -10.60 2.22
N ILE A 103 6.98 -11.89 1.85
CA ILE A 103 8.06 -12.82 2.20
C ILE A 103 9.29 -12.52 1.34
N ARG A 104 10.43 -12.30 2.00
CA ARG A 104 11.71 -11.97 1.36
C ARG A 104 12.48 -13.21 0.90
N ARG A 105 13.35 -13.00 -0.10
CA ARG A 105 14.41 -13.93 -0.52
C ARG A 105 13.90 -15.34 -0.88
N LEU A 106 12.71 -15.43 -1.48
CA LEU A 106 12.18 -16.71 -1.95
C LEU A 106 13.05 -17.31 -3.05
N PRO A 107 13.27 -18.65 -3.05
CA PRO A 107 13.86 -19.34 -4.18
C PRO A 107 13.07 -19.08 -5.46
N GLN A 108 13.75 -19.02 -6.61
CA GLN A 108 13.11 -18.71 -7.91
C GLN A 108 11.90 -19.61 -8.22
N ARG A 109 12.00 -20.89 -7.86
CA ARG A 109 10.92 -21.86 -8.02
C ARG A 109 9.68 -21.47 -7.20
N THR A 110 9.86 -21.14 -5.93
CA THR A 110 8.80 -20.68 -5.03
C THR A 110 8.18 -19.36 -5.52
N THR A 111 9.00 -18.42 -6.02
CA THR A 111 8.53 -17.16 -6.64
C THR A 111 7.61 -17.42 -7.84
N ASN A 112 7.91 -18.41 -8.67
CA ASN A 112 7.05 -18.76 -9.82
C ASN A 112 5.69 -19.31 -9.37
N VAL A 113 5.67 -20.14 -8.32
CA VAL A 113 4.41 -20.68 -7.77
C VAL A 113 3.60 -19.56 -7.11
N ARG A 114 4.25 -18.63 -6.37
CA ARG A 114 3.60 -17.44 -5.81
C ARG A 114 2.95 -16.59 -6.89
N ARG A 115 3.66 -16.32 -7.99
CA ARG A 115 3.10 -15.58 -9.14
C ARG A 115 1.89 -16.29 -9.75
N LYS A 116 1.96 -17.62 -9.89
CA LYS A 116 0.84 -18.44 -10.38
C LYS A 116 -0.37 -18.34 -9.45
N LEU A 117 -0.17 -18.40 -8.13
CA LEU A 117 -1.23 -18.21 -7.14
C LEU A 117 -1.87 -16.84 -7.29
N ARG A 118 -1.06 -15.78 -7.34
CA ARG A 118 -1.52 -14.41 -7.52
C ARG A 118 -2.42 -14.28 -8.76
N TRP A 119 -1.95 -14.71 -9.93
CA TRP A 119 -2.70 -14.66 -11.19
C TRP A 119 -4.02 -15.43 -11.13
N LYS A 120 -4.01 -16.58 -10.44
CA LYS A 120 -5.20 -17.40 -10.25
C LYS A 120 -6.24 -16.72 -9.36
N VAL A 121 -5.80 -16.07 -8.28
CA VAL A 121 -6.69 -15.31 -7.37
C VAL A 121 -7.26 -14.07 -8.05
N GLU A 122 -6.46 -13.37 -8.87
CA GLU A 122 -6.92 -12.22 -9.65
C GLU A 122 -7.98 -12.59 -10.70
N SER A 123 -7.92 -13.82 -11.22
CA SER A 123 -8.87 -14.35 -12.20
C SER A 123 -10.20 -14.83 -11.60
N ILE A 124 -10.38 -14.77 -10.27
CA ILE A 124 -11.65 -15.15 -9.65
C ILE A 124 -12.73 -14.16 -10.09
N PRO A 125 -13.88 -14.62 -10.63
CA PRO A 125 -14.94 -13.72 -11.08
C PRO A 125 -15.62 -13.06 -9.87
N LEU A 126 -15.41 -11.75 -9.74
CA LEU A 126 -15.92 -10.96 -8.62
C LEU A 126 -17.01 -9.98 -9.04
N ASP A 127 -17.66 -10.15 -10.20
CA ASP A 127 -18.51 -9.12 -10.82
C ASP A 127 -19.56 -8.49 -9.88
N LYS A 128 -20.11 -9.27 -8.94
CA LYS A 128 -21.07 -8.79 -7.92
C LYS A 128 -20.43 -7.93 -6.82
N PHE A 129 -19.13 -8.07 -6.61
CA PHE A 129 -18.33 -7.47 -5.56
C PHE A 129 -17.30 -6.45 -6.06
N SER A 130 -16.97 -6.46 -7.35
CA SER A 130 -15.91 -5.64 -7.97
C SER A 130 -16.06 -4.16 -7.65
N HIS A 131 -17.29 -3.68 -7.51
CA HIS A 131 -17.60 -2.29 -7.19
C HIS A 131 -18.23 -2.10 -5.80
N SER A 132 -18.25 -3.11 -4.93
CA SER A 132 -18.95 -3.02 -3.62
C SER A 132 -18.10 -2.27 -2.57
N PRO A 133 -18.62 -1.21 -1.91
CA PRO A 133 -17.87 -0.47 -0.88
C PRO A 133 -17.63 -1.33 0.35
N ALA A 134 -18.62 -2.17 0.70
CA ALA A 134 -18.50 -3.11 1.79
C ALA A 134 -17.37 -4.12 1.54
N CYS A 135 -17.18 -4.56 0.30
CA CYS A 135 -16.09 -5.49 -0.03
C CYS A 135 -14.72 -4.82 0.08
N ILE A 136 -14.58 -3.59 -0.42
CA ILE A 136 -13.34 -2.82 -0.27
C ILE A 136 -13.04 -2.62 1.21
N HIS A 137 -14.03 -2.15 1.97
CA HIS A 137 -13.90 -1.97 3.42
C HIS A 137 -13.45 -3.25 4.12
N LEU A 138 -14.11 -4.39 3.87
CA LEU A 138 -13.79 -5.67 4.51
C LEU A 138 -12.39 -6.16 4.15
N VAL A 139 -12.00 -6.08 2.88
CA VAL A 139 -10.66 -6.49 2.44
C VAL A 139 -9.59 -5.57 3.03
N THR A 140 -9.76 -4.25 2.90
CA THR A 140 -8.80 -3.27 3.45
C THR A 140 -8.69 -3.41 4.98
N LYS A 141 -9.81 -3.56 5.68
CA LYS A 141 -9.83 -3.80 7.13
C LYS A 141 -9.04 -5.03 7.51
N ALA A 142 -9.35 -6.16 6.88
CA ALA A 142 -8.67 -7.42 7.19
C ALA A 142 -7.17 -7.36 6.89
N LEU A 143 -6.75 -6.65 5.83
CA LEU A 143 -5.34 -6.42 5.54
C LEU A 143 -4.65 -5.58 6.61
N VAL A 144 -5.26 -4.47 7.05
CA VAL A 144 -4.69 -3.57 8.06
C VAL A 144 -4.66 -4.20 9.45
N GLU A 145 -5.67 -4.98 9.82
CA GLU A 145 -5.75 -5.62 11.14
C GLU A 145 -4.84 -6.86 11.25
N ASP A 146 -4.72 -7.66 10.18
CA ASP A 146 -4.01 -8.94 10.24
C ASP A 146 -2.54 -8.86 9.79
N ILE A 147 -2.17 -7.85 9.00
CA ILE A 147 -0.82 -7.69 8.44
C ILE A 147 -0.22 -6.38 8.95
N PRO A 148 1.05 -6.36 9.42
CA PRO A 148 1.74 -5.13 9.83
C PRO A 148 2.09 -4.27 8.60
N LEU A 149 1.08 -3.60 8.04
CA LEU A 149 1.16 -2.73 6.88
C LEU A 149 1.55 -1.31 7.31
N GLU A 150 2.83 -1.12 7.57
CA GLU A 150 3.43 0.18 7.88
C GLU A 150 4.68 0.41 7.01
N GLY A 151 4.96 1.68 6.70
CA GLY A 151 6.12 2.09 5.90
C GLY A 151 6.24 1.29 4.58
N LEU A 152 7.43 0.71 4.35
CA LEU A 152 7.73 -0.04 3.13
C LEU A 152 6.89 -1.31 2.94
N ASN A 153 6.34 -1.91 4.00
CA ASN A 153 5.44 -3.07 3.85
C ASN A 153 4.09 -2.63 3.26
N LEU A 154 3.56 -1.48 3.69
CA LEU A 154 2.35 -0.89 3.12
C LEU A 154 2.57 -0.53 1.65
N GLU A 155 3.68 0.15 1.34
CA GLU A 155 4.06 0.50 -0.03
C GLU A 155 4.09 -0.73 -0.93
N HIS A 156 4.79 -1.78 -0.51
CA HIS A 156 4.88 -3.02 -1.28
C HIS A 156 3.51 -3.68 -1.49
N ALA A 157 2.65 -3.69 -0.47
CA ALA A 157 1.30 -4.22 -0.61
C ALA A 157 0.46 -3.41 -1.62
N ILE A 158 0.55 -2.07 -1.60
CA ILE A 158 -0.14 -1.20 -2.57
C ILE A 158 0.37 -1.48 -3.99
N ASP A 159 1.68 -1.59 -4.19
CA ASP A 159 2.27 -1.90 -5.50
C ASP A 159 1.77 -3.24 -6.07
N GLN A 160 1.69 -4.27 -5.24
CA GLN A 160 1.20 -5.58 -5.70
C GLN A 160 -0.28 -5.54 -6.07
N LEU A 161 -1.09 -4.80 -5.31
CA LEU A 161 -2.53 -4.69 -5.54
C LEU A 161 -2.87 -3.74 -6.71
N SER A 162 -2.07 -2.69 -6.95
CA SER A 162 -2.31 -1.68 -7.97
C SER A 162 -2.13 -2.20 -9.39
N VAL A 163 -1.20 -3.14 -9.58
CA VAL A 163 -0.93 -3.79 -10.87
C VAL A 163 -1.75 -5.07 -11.09
N SER A 164 -2.71 -5.34 -10.21
CA SER A 164 -3.62 -6.46 -10.32
C SER A 164 -4.63 -6.28 -11.47
N LEU A 165 -4.99 -7.39 -12.13
CA LEU A 165 -6.09 -7.39 -13.09
C LEU A 165 -7.46 -7.18 -12.42
N SER A 166 -7.57 -7.47 -11.12
CA SER A 166 -8.79 -7.29 -10.34
C SER A 166 -9.06 -5.82 -10.02
N GLN A 167 -10.21 -5.30 -10.46
CA GLN A 167 -10.66 -3.95 -10.11
C GLN A 167 -10.82 -3.77 -8.60
N LEU A 168 -11.34 -4.79 -7.89
CA LEU A 168 -11.50 -4.72 -6.44
C LEU A 168 -10.15 -4.52 -5.74
N GLN A 169 -9.11 -5.23 -6.18
CA GLN A 169 -7.77 -5.08 -5.60
C GLN A 169 -7.17 -3.70 -5.89
N ARG A 170 -7.40 -3.15 -7.09
CA ARG A 170 -7.03 -1.75 -7.41
C ARG A 170 -7.72 -0.75 -6.48
N TYR A 171 -9.00 -0.93 -6.20
CA TYR A 171 -9.73 -0.07 -5.25
C TYR A 171 -9.23 -0.21 -3.81
N VAL A 172 -8.90 -1.43 -3.38
CA VAL A 172 -8.25 -1.67 -2.08
C VAL A 172 -6.87 -1.00 -2.01
N ALA A 173 -6.09 -1.03 -3.09
CA ALA A 173 -4.80 -0.34 -3.18
C ALA A 173 -4.95 1.18 -2.96
N VAL A 174 -5.94 1.80 -3.62
CA VAL A 174 -6.26 3.21 -3.42
C VAL A 174 -6.70 3.49 -1.98
N ALA A 175 -7.57 2.65 -1.41
CA ALA A 175 -7.99 2.81 -0.01
C ALA A 175 -6.80 2.72 0.98
N LEU A 176 -5.86 1.80 0.74
CA LEU A 176 -4.63 1.65 1.55
C LEU A 176 -3.72 2.87 1.49
N VAL A 177 -3.71 3.63 0.39
CA VAL A 177 -2.99 4.92 0.34
C VAL A 177 -3.53 5.86 1.43
N PHE A 178 -4.85 6.01 1.53
CA PHE A 178 -5.46 6.90 2.52
C PHE A 178 -5.25 6.41 3.95
N VAL A 179 -5.25 5.08 4.17
CA VAL A 179 -4.85 4.50 5.46
C VAL A 179 -3.43 4.94 5.85
N GLY A 180 -2.49 4.87 4.91
CA GLY A 180 -1.11 5.33 5.15
C GLY A 180 -1.02 6.83 5.41
N LEU A 181 -1.75 7.64 4.64
CA LEU A 181 -1.80 9.09 4.83
C LEU A 181 -2.37 9.47 6.19
N ASP A 182 -3.45 8.81 6.63
CA ASP A 182 -4.04 9.02 7.95
C ASP A 182 -3.08 8.59 9.07
N ALA A 183 -2.40 7.44 8.93
CA ALA A 183 -1.43 6.98 9.92
C ALA A 183 -0.29 7.98 10.13
N ILE A 184 0.18 8.63 9.06
CA ILE A 184 1.27 9.62 9.11
C ILE A 184 0.76 10.99 9.60
N LEU A 185 -0.44 11.42 9.19
CA LEU A 185 -0.89 12.82 9.33
C LEU A 185 -1.93 13.05 10.41
N LYS A 186 -2.64 11.99 10.82
CA LYS A 186 -3.67 12.01 11.85
C LYS A 186 -3.36 10.90 12.87
N PRO A 187 -2.32 11.05 13.71
CA PRO A 187 -1.89 10.02 14.65
C PRO A 187 -2.94 9.63 15.71
N GLN A 188 -4.08 10.33 15.78
CA GLN A 188 -5.28 9.85 16.47
C GLN A 188 -6.33 9.43 15.43
N PRO A 189 -6.30 8.16 14.97
CA PRO A 189 -7.35 7.64 14.12
C PRO A 189 -8.67 7.60 14.91
N LYS A 190 -9.77 8.01 14.26
CA LYS A 190 -11.09 7.61 14.73
C LYS A 190 -11.23 6.12 14.42
N VAL A 191 -11.31 5.33 15.48
CA VAL A 191 -11.28 3.85 15.44
C VAL A 191 -12.43 3.24 14.60
N ASP A 192 -13.45 4.03 14.24
CA ASP A 192 -14.68 3.53 13.61
C ASP A 192 -14.92 4.02 12.17
N GLU A 193 -14.00 4.78 11.56
CA GLU A 193 -14.23 5.24 10.17
C GLU A 193 -14.00 4.09 9.18
N PRO A 194 -14.98 3.80 8.29
CA PRO A 194 -14.82 2.74 7.30
C PRO A 194 -13.75 3.11 6.27
N TYR A 195 -12.89 2.15 5.93
CA TYR A 195 -11.98 2.25 4.78
C TYR A 195 -12.76 2.46 3.47
N GLN A 196 -12.42 3.51 2.73
CA GLN A 196 -13.13 3.93 1.53
C GLN A 196 -12.18 4.34 0.39
N VAL A 197 -12.70 4.35 -0.83
CA VAL A 197 -12.01 4.93 -2.00
C VAL A 197 -12.34 6.40 -2.05
N HIS A 198 -11.43 7.24 -1.58
CA HIS A 198 -11.64 8.67 -1.52
C HIS A 198 -11.44 9.37 -2.87
N THR A 199 -11.98 10.57 -2.97
CA THR A 199 -11.92 11.40 -4.19
C THR A 199 -10.61 12.15 -4.32
N VAL A 200 -10.34 12.67 -5.52
CA VAL A 200 -9.21 13.56 -5.77
C VAL A 200 -9.29 14.80 -4.87
N ASP A 201 -10.48 15.35 -4.61
CA ASP A 201 -10.63 16.48 -3.68
C ASP A 201 -10.21 16.10 -2.25
N THR A 202 -10.56 14.89 -1.81
CA THR A 202 -10.12 14.38 -0.50
C THR A 202 -8.59 14.27 -0.45
N PHE A 203 -7.97 13.74 -1.51
CA PHE A 203 -6.51 13.66 -1.65
C PHE A 203 -5.85 15.04 -1.58
N LEU A 204 -6.37 16.03 -2.32
CA LEU A 204 -5.86 17.40 -2.26
C LEU A 204 -5.99 18.01 -0.87
N GLY A 205 -7.05 17.66 -0.12
CA GLY A 205 -7.18 18.04 1.29
C GLY A 205 -6.04 17.53 2.19
N TYR A 206 -5.45 16.36 1.91
CA TYR A 206 -4.24 15.90 2.61
C TYR A 206 -3.03 16.77 2.27
N LEU A 207 -2.91 17.28 1.04
CA LEU A 207 -1.81 18.19 0.65
C LEU A 207 -1.86 19.52 1.41
N GLU A 208 -3.06 20.00 1.72
CA GLU A 208 -3.26 21.20 2.55
C GLU A 208 -2.81 20.99 3.99
N VAL A 209 -3.10 19.80 4.56
CA VAL A 209 -2.59 19.39 5.87
C VAL A 209 -1.06 19.23 5.83
N LEU A 210 -0.53 18.71 4.73
CA LEU A 210 0.90 18.58 4.41
C LEU A 210 1.57 19.88 3.98
N ASN A 211 1.05 21.03 4.38
CA ASN A 211 1.62 22.31 3.98
C ASN A 211 3.13 22.36 4.25
N LEU A 212 3.79 23.29 3.55
CA LEU A 212 5.24 23.48 3.58
C LEU A 212 5.82 23.61 5.01
N ARG A 213 5.01 24.09 5.97
CA ARG A 213 5.40 24.20 7.38
C ARG A 213 5.45 22.83 8.06
N ASN A 214 4.50 21.94 7.82
CA ASN A 214 4.50 20.59 8.37
C ASN A 214 5.62 19.72 7.76
N LEU A 215 5.90 19.86 6.46
CA LEU A 215 7.08 19.24 5.83
C LEU A 215 8.39 19.72 6.48
N SER A 216 8.49 21.02 6.81
CA SER A 216 9.66 21.56 7.51
C SER A 216 9.81 21.04 8.95
N ILE A 217 8.71 20.68 9.63
CA ILE A 217 8.72 20.09 10.97
C ILE A 217 9.07 18.60 10.89
N GLN A 218 8.51 17.87 9.92
CA GLN A 218 8.84 16.47 9.62
C GLN A 218 10.24 16.28 9.04
N ARG A 219 10.97 17.37 8.73
CA ARG A 219 12.38 17.32 8.30
C ARG A 219 13.27 16.52 9.25
N ASN A 220 12.93 16.46 10.54
CA ASN A 220 13.69 15.66 11.51
C ASN A 220 13.39 14.15 11.40
N ASP A 221 12.29 13.77 10.73
CA ASP A 221 11.87 12.40 10.46
C ASP A 221 11.85 12.14 8.94
N LEU A 222 13.04 11.96 8.38
CA LEU A 222 13.25 11.73 6.94
C LEU A 222 12.51 10.47 6.45
N GLN A 223 12.34 9.46 7.31
CA GLN A 223 11.61 8.26 6.95
C GLN A 223 10.11 8.53 6.75
N SER A 224 9.49 9.29 7.64
CA SER A 224 8.07 9.66 7.50
C SER A 224 7.84 10.53 6.28
N LEU A 225 8.75 11.47 6.00
CA LEU A 225 8.71 12.28 4.77
C LEU A 225 8.86 11.40 3.53
N TYR A 226 9.81 10.47 3.50
CA TYR A 226 9.98 9.54 2.41
C TYR A 226 8.72 8.70 2.18
N ASN A 227 8.19 8.05 3.22
CA ASN A 227 6.98 7.22 3.14
C ASN A 227 5.79 8.01 2.62
N LEU A 228 5.63 9.25 3.09
CA LEU A 228 4.59 10.15 2.61
C LEU A 228 4.72 10.40 1.11
N LEU A 229 5.90 10.80 0.64
CA LEU A 229 6.13 11.09 -0.78
C LEU A 229 5.89 9.86 -1.65
N ARG A 230 6.27 8.66 -1.17
CA ARG A 230 5.95 7.39 -1.85
C ARG A 230 4.45 7.18 -1.97
N LEU A 231 3.67 7.39 -0.90
CA LEU A 231 2.21 7.28 -0.96
C LEU A 231 1.57 8.27 -1.95
N LEU A 232 2.09 9.50 -2.00
CA LEU A 232 1.65 10.50 -2.99
C LEU A 232 1.97 10.06 -4.43
N GLY A 233 3.19 9.55 -4.67
CA GLY A 233 3.59 9.01 -5.97
C GLY A 233 2.77 7.80 -6.40
N LEU A 234 2.40 6.91 -5.47
CA LEU A 234 1.50 5.79 -5.72
C LEU A 234 0.11 6.26 -6.14
N TYR A 235 -0.46 7.25 -5.44
CA TYR A 235 -1.74 7.85 -5.83
C TYR A 235 -1.66 8.54 -7.19
N GLN A 236 -0.56 9.27 -7.44
CA GLN A 236 -0.31 9.89 -8.73
C GLN A 236 -0.39 8.88 -9.87
N ASN A 237 0.34 7.77 -9.76
CA ASN A 237 0.38 6.72 -10.78
C ASN A 237 -0.95 5.98 -10.94
N MET A 238 -1.66 5.72 -9.84
CA MET A 238 -2.92 4.99 -9.88
C MET A 238 -4.11 5.84 -10.35
N VAL A 239 -4.09 7.15 -10.07
CA VAL A 239 -5.26 8.04 -10.25
C VAL A 239 -4.91 9.25 -11.11
N ILE A 240 -4.00 10.13 -10.67
CA ILE A 240 -3.76 11.45 -11.31
C ILE A 240 -3.31 11.33 -12.78
N MET A 241 -2.40 10.39 -13.05
CA MET A 241 -1.79 10.18 -14.35
C MET A 241 -2.66 9.37 -15.31
N ARG A 242 -3.72 8.74 -14.81
CA ARG A 242 -4.62 7.98 -15.67
C ARG A 242 -5.58 8.92 -16.38
N ALA A 243 -5.47 8.98 -17.70
CA ALA A 243 -6.47 9.62 -18.53
C ALA A 243 -7.63 8.65 -18.72
N TYR A 244 -8.80 9.04 -18.25
CA TYR A 244 -10.05 8.38 -18.58
C TYR A 244 -11.00 9.42 -19.14
N ASP A 245 -11.65 9.11 -20.25
CA ASP A 245 -12.78 9.91 -20.68
C ASP A 245 -13.98 9.69 -19.74
N LYS A 246 -14.97 10.60 -19.78
CA LYS A 246 -16.09 10.56 -18.84
C LYS A 246 -16.92 9.28 -18.97
N ASP A 247 -17.13 8.80 -20.20
CA ASP A 247 -17.98 7.65 -20.48
C ASP A 247 -17.24 6.34 -20.10
N GLU A 248 -15.92 6.32 -20.26
CA GLU A 248 -15.03 5.26 -19.82
C GLU A 248 -14.96 5.16 -18.30
N LEU A 249 -14.86 6.29 -17.59
CA LEU A 249 -14.93 6.33 -16.12
C LEU A 249 -16.23 5.70 -15.60
N GLU A 250 -17.37 6.12 -16.13
CA GLU A 250 -18.68 5.63 -15.70
C GLU A 250 -18.84 4.13 -16.01
N ARG A 251 -18.33 3.68 -17.16
CA ARG A 251 -18.35 2.27 -17.56
C ARG A 251 -17.42 1.39 -16.73
N GLU A 252 -16.17 1.81 -16.51
CA GLU A 252 -15.17 1.00 -15.82
C GLU A 252 -15.36 1.02 -14.30
N HIS A 253 -15.61 2.20 -13.72
CA HIS A 253 -15.59 2.41 -12.28
C HIS A 253 -16.98 2.52 -11.63
N LYS A 254 -18.05 2.66 -12.44
CA LYS A 254 -19.44 2.76 -11.97
C LYS A 254 -19.58 3.79 -10.85
N GLN A 255 -19.93 3.36 -9.64
CA GLN A 255 -20.11 4.22 -8.47
C GLN A 255 -18.82 4.84 -7.93
N TYR A 256 -17.64 4.40 -8.36
CA TYR A 256 -16.35 5.03 -8.03
C TYR A 256 -15.85 5.99 -9.10
N ALA A 257 -16.63 6.24 -10.17
CA ALA A 257 -16.20 7.10 -11.27
C ALA A 257 -15.68 8.47 -10.78
N GLU A 258 -16.36 9.11 -9.83
CA GLU A 258 -15.90 10.41 -9.29
C GLU A 258 -14.59 10.28 -8.47
N SER A 259 -14.33 9.13 -7.84
CA SER A 259 -13.06 8.92 -7.12
C SER A 259 -11.85 8.82 -8.06
N PHE A 260 -12.06 8.42 -9.32
CA PHE A 260 -11.04 8.33 -10.36
C PHE A 260 -11.08 9.49 -11.36
N ARG A 261 -12.05 10.39 -11.22
CA ARG A 261 -12.20 11.54 -12.11
C ARG A 261 -11.21 12.63 -11.72
N VAL A 262 -10.22 12.85 -12.59
CA VAL A 262 -9.21 13.89 -12.40
C VAL A 262 -9.53 15.08 -13.31
N ARG A 263 -9.81 16.24 -12.71
CA ARG A 263 -9.99 17.49 -13.45
C ARG A 263 -8.64 18.16 -13.74
N PRO A 264 -8.47 18.86 -14.88
CA PRO A 264 -7.22 19.56 -15.18
C PRO A 264 -6.76 20.50 -14.06
N GLU A 265 -7.69 21.17 -13.39
CA GLU A 265 -7.39 22.08 -12.28
C GLU A 265 -6.81 21.33 -11.07
N GLN A 266 -7.40 20.19 -10.72
CA GLN A 266 -6.92 19.33 -9.61
C GLN A 266 -5.52 18.78 -9.91
N ARG A 267 -5.30 18.37 -11.16
CA ARG A 267 -3.98 17.93 -11.64
C ARG A 267 -2.94 19.04 -11.50
N ASN A 268 -3.28 20.25 -11.93
CA ASN A 268 -2.40 21.42 -11.83
C ASN A 268 -2.09 21.81 -10.38
N ILE A 269 -3.08 21.72 -9.46
CA ILE A 269 -2.86 21.96 -8.03
C ILE A 269 -1.79 21.01 -7.48
N PHE A 270 -1.89 19.71 -7.78
CA PHE A 270 -0.91 18.73 -7.31
C PHE A 270 0.47 18.95 -7.94
N TRP A 271 0.54 19.23 -9.24
CA TRP A 271 1.79 19.56 -9.92
C TRP A 271 2.49 20.79 -9.34
N GLU A 272 1.76 21.88 -9.10
CA GLU A 272 2.30 23.06 -8.44
C GLU A 272 2.79 22.77 -7.02
N TRP A 273 2.06 21.93 -6.28
CA TRP A 273 2.46 21.49 -4.96
C TRP A 273 3.78 20.73 -5.03
N LEU A 274 3.94 19.77 -5.96
CA LEU A 274 5.19 19.02 -6.14
C LEU A 274 6.37 19.95 -6.44
N LYS A 275 6.21 20.93 -7.34
CA LYS A 275 7.26 21.91 -7.66
C LYS A 275 7.70 22.72 -6.45
N LYS A 276 6.73 23.21 -5.66
CA LYS A 276 7.01 23.99 -4.45
C LYS A 276 7.68 23.13 -3.37
N SER A 277 7.24 21.88 -3.21
CA SER A 277 7.78 20.93 -2.24
C SER A 277 9.19 20.43 -2.60
N SER A 278 9.47 20.17 -3.87
CA SER A 278 10.81 19.79 -4.37
C SER A 278 11.87 20.84 -3.98
N ALA A 279 11.56 22.12 -4.19
CA ALA A 279 12.47 23.20 -3.80
C ALA A 279 12.78 23.21 -2.29
N LEU A 280 11.84 22.80 -1.43
CA LEU A 280 12.07 22.72 0.01
C LEU A 280 12.92 21.53 0.42
N VAL A 281 12.77 20.39 -0.27
CA VAL A 281 13.58 19.21 -0.02
C VAL A 281 15.05 19.47 -0.33
N THR A 282 15.37 20.26 -1.36
CA THR A 282 16.77 20.67 -1.63
C THR A 282 17.40 21.49 -0.50
N CYS A 283 16.59 22.09 0.37
CA CYS A 283 17.03 22.84 1.55
C CYS A 283 17.10 21.99 2.83
N ILE A 284 16.80 20.69 2.75
CA ILE A 284 16.97 19.74 3.86
C ILE A 284 18.45 19.41 3.97
N ASN A 285 19.07 19.89 5.06
CA ASN A 285 20.42 19.53 5.48
C ASN A 285 20.28 18.19 6.24
N SER A 286 20.55 17.07 5.57
CA SER A 286 20.69 15.75 6.21
C SER A 286 22.16 15.55 6.60
N ASP A 287 22.40 14.70 7.60
CA ASP A 287 23.76 14.27 7.96
C ASP A 287 24.33 13.23 6.94
N ASP A 288 23.48 12.68 6.06
CA ASP A 288 23.83 11.73 4.99
C ASP A 288 23.39 12.26 3.61
N PRO A 289 24.33 12.59 2.70
CA PRO A 289 24.00 13.12 1.37
C PRO A 289 23.17 12.16 0.50
N VAL A 290 23.18 10.86 0.79
CA VAL A 290 22.41 9.87 0.03
C VAL A 290 20.91 9.99 0.30
N ASP A 291 20.51 10.32 1.51
CA ASP A 291 19.08 10.41 1.85
C ASP A 291 18.44 11.67 1.23
N ASN A 292 19.20 12.76 1.13
CA ASN A 292 18.81 13.93 0.35
C ASN A 292 18.67 13.61 -1.14
N LEU A 293 19.58 12.81 -1.69
CA LEU A 293 19.50 12.36 -3.07
C LEU A 293 18.26 11.49 -3.30
N ILE A 294 17.93 10.56 -2.40
CA ILE A 294 16.72 9.72 -2.49
C ILE A 294 15.46 10.59 -2.52
N LEU A 295 15.36 11.59 -1.65
CA LEU A 295 14.21 12.48 -1.64
C LEU A 295 14.15 13.37 -2.89
N ALA A 296 15.29 13.83 -3.40
CA ALA A 296 15.36 14.60 -4.64
C ALA A 296 14.93 13.74 -5.85
N ASP A 297 15.45 12.51 -5.96
CA ASP A 297 15.11 11.55 -7.02
C ASP A 297 13.60 11.26 -7.06
N LEU A 298 12.95 11.14 -5.89
CA LEU A 298 11.49 10.96 -5.84
C LEU A 298 10.74 12.10 -6.53
N PHE A 299 11.19 13.35 -6.38
CA PHE A 299 10.56 14.47 -7.06
C PHE A 299 11.00 14.58 -8.52
N GLU A 300 12.30 14.59 -8.76
CA GLU A 300 12.91 14.98 -10.04
C GLU A 300 12.91 13.85 -11.07
N ILE A 301 12.81 12.60 -10.65
CA ILE A 301 12.82 11.43 -11.52
C ILE A 301 11.46 10.73 -11.51
N ASP A 302 10.90 10.48 -10.32
CA ASP A 302 9.72 9.59 -10.20
C ASP A 302 8.37 10.31 -10.32
N MET A 303 8.26 11.58 -9.93
CA MET A 303 6.95 12.27 -9.84
C MET A 303 6.79 13.42 -10.85
N LEU A 304 7.71 14.39 -10.91
CA LEU A 304 7.56 15.57 -11.76
C LEU A 304 7.61 15.24 -13.27
N PRO A 305 8.55 14.41 -13.77
CA PRO A 305 8.66 14.14 -15.20
C PRO A 305 7.41 13.51 -15.81
N LEU A 306 6.64 12.75 -15.01
CA LEU A 306 5.39 12.15 -15.45
C LEU A 306 4.39 13.20 -15.98
N PHE A 307 4.41 14.43 -15.48
CA PHE A 307 3.54 15.49 -15.99
C PHE A 307 3.99 16.07 -17.32
N ASP A 308 5.28 16.02 -17.63
CA ASP A 308 5.82 16.57 -18.88
C ASP A 308 5.30 15.75 -20.07
N ASP A 309 5.21 14.42 -19.93
CA ASP A 309 4.62 13.51 -20.93
C ASP A 309 3.16 13.85 -21.29
N ILE A 310 2.38 14.37 -20.32
CA ILE A 310 0.98 14.76 -20.54
C ILE A 310 0.85 16.14 -21.20
N ILE A 311 1.76 17.06 -20.89
CA ILE A 311 1.73 18.43 -21.43
C ILE A 311 2.06 18.39 -22.93
N GLU A 312 2.93 17.49 -23.38
CA GLU A 312 3.23 17.30 -24.81
C GLU A 312 2.04 16.71 -25.60
N ASP A 313 1.27 15.77 -25.02
CA ASP A 313 0.09 15.16 -25.65
C ASP A 313 -1.12 16.11 -25.78
N THR A 314 -1.06 17.30 -25.16
CA THR A 314 -2.13 18.32 -25.23
C THR A 314 -1.78 19.55 -26.07
N SER A 315 -0.60 19.56 -26.71
CA SER A 315 -0.13 20.59 -27.65
C SER A 315 -0.23 20.16 -29.11
#